data_AF-A0A966TEE6-F1
#
_entry.id   AF-A0A966TEE6-F1
#
_cell.length_a   1.000
_cell.length_b   1.000
_cell.length_c   1.000
_cell.angle_alpha   90.00
_cell.angle_beta   90.00
_cell.angle_gamma   90.00
#
_symmetry.space_group_name_H-M   'P 1'
#
loop_
_entity.id
_entity.type
_entity.pdbx_description
1 polymer ?
#
loop_
_entity_poly.entity_id
_entity_poly.type
_entity_poly.pdbx_seq_one_letter_code
_entity_poly.pdbx_strand_id
1 'polypeptide(L)'
;MRNPTPADKFTFGLWTVGWQARDPFGDATRAALDPIRTVSELAKRGAYGVTFHDDDLIPFGSSISDRAAHIARFKKALDENG
;
A
#
# COMPACT_ATOMS: atom_id res chain seq x y z
N MET A 1 23.15 -11.44 -10.66
CA MET A 1 21.79 -11.62 -10.13
C MET A 1 20.88 -10.60 -10.79
N ARG A 2 19.61 -10.93 -11.05
CA ARG A 2 18.62 -9.96 -11.53
C ARG A 2 18.04 -9.24 -10.31
N ASN A 3 18.44 -8.00 -10.11
CA ASN A 3 17.90 -7.15 -9.04
C ASN A 3 16.94 -6.15 -9.68
N PRO A 4 15.65 -6.12 -9.28
CA PRO A 4 14.71 -5.15 -9.79
C PRO A 4 15.12 -3.73 -9.39
N THR A 5 14.87 -2.79 -10.28
CA THR A 5 15.05 -1.36 -10.08
C THR A 5 13.77 -0.63 -10.47
N PRO A 6 13.55 0.62 -10.00
CA PRO A 6 12.40 1.41 -10.45
C PRO A 6 12.32 1.60 -11.97
N ALA A 7 13.45 1.54 -12.69
CA ALA A 7 13.48 1.62 -14.16
C ALA A 7 12.71 0.47 -14.84
N ASP A 8 12.53 -0.66 -14.15
CA ASP A 8 11.79 -1.84 -14.64
C ASP A 8 10.26 -1.68 -14.52
N LYS A 9 9.78 -0.61 -13.88
CA LYS A 9 8.36 -0.23 -13.79
C LYS A 9 7.44 -1.27 -13.13
N PHE A 10 7.97 -2.08 -12.21
CA PHE A 10 7.13 -2.97 -11.40
C PHE A 10 6.29 -2.17 -10.40
N THR A 11 4.97 -2.39 -10.42
CA THR A 11 4.02 -1.77 -9.50
C THR A 11 3.17 -2.82 -8.79
N PHE A 12 2.67 -2.48 -7.60
CA PHE A 12 1.85 -3.39 -6.79
C PHE A 12 0.63 -2.67 -6.22
N GLY A 13 -0.53 -3.34 -6.25
CA GLY A 13 -1.74 -2.83 -5.59
C GLY A 13 -1.64 -2.95 -4.07
N LEU A 14 -2.14 -1.98 -3.30
CA LEU A 14 -2.14 -2.06 -1.82
C LEU A 14 -2.85 -3.33 -1.32
N TRP A 15 -3.94 -3.71 -1.98
CA TRP A 15 -4.70 -4.93 -1.69
C TRP A 15 -3.92 -6.24 -1.91
N THR A 16 -2.80 -6.23 -2.64
CA THR A 16 -2.03 -7.44 -2.94
C THR A 16 -1.23 -7.89 -1.71
N VAL A 17 -0.14 -7.19 -1.39
CA VAL A 17 0.69 -7.46 -0.21
C VAL A 17 -0.04 -7.17 1.10
N GLY A 18 -1.08 -6.33 1.05
CA GLY A 18 -1.97 -6.04 2.17
C GLY A 18 -3.06 -7.08 2.43
N TRP A 19 -3.23 -8.09 1.56
CA TRP A 19 -4.26 -9.11 1.77
C TRP A 19 -4.08 -9.84 3.09
N GLN A 20 -5.11 -9.82 3.92
CA GLN A 20 -5.11 -10.44 5.25
C GLN A 20 -5.28 -11.97 5.25
N ALA A 21 -5.35 -12.59 4.07
CA ALA A 21 -5.55 -14.03 3.89
C ALA A 21 -6.96 -14.57 4.21
N ARG A 22 -7.95 -13.69 4.45
CA ARG A 22 -9.32 -14.16 4.62
C ARG A 22 -9.82 -14.74 3.30
N ASP A 23 -10.39 -15.93 3.38
CA ASP A 23 -10.99 -16.65 2.26
C ASP A 23 -12.41 -17.15 2.64
N PRO A 24 -13.14 -17.83 1.74
CA PRO A 24 -14.51 -18.29 2.05
C PRO A 24 -14.62 -19.33 3.18
N PHE A 25 -13.51 -19.96 3.59
CA PHE A 25 -13.48 -21.10 4.52
C PHE A 25 -12.65 -20.83 5.77
N GLY A 26 -11.97 -19.68 5.87
CA GLY A 26 -11.10 -19.35 6.99
C GLY A 26 -11.03 -17.86 7.29
N ASP A 27 -10.78 -17.56 8.56
CA ASP A 27 -10.54 -16.21 9.03
C ASP A 27 -9.19 -15.65 8.56
N ALA A 28 -9.00 -14.34 8.73
CA ALA A 28 -7.74 -13.68 8.41
C ALA A 28 -6.57 -14.28 9.21
N THR A 29 -5.47 -14.55 8.52
CA THR A 29 -4.24 -15.09 9.14
C THR A 29 -3.14 -14.04 9.27
N ARG A 30 -3.38 -12.81 8.78
CA ARG A 30 -2.45 -11.67 8.87
C ARG A 30 -3.18 -10.41 9.34
N ALA A 31 -2.49 -9.57 10.10
CA ALA A 31 -2.97 -8.24 10.46
C ALA A 31 -3.03 -7.33 9.23
N ALA A 32 -3.90 -6.31 9.27
CA ALA A 32 -3.95 -5.28 8.24
C ALA A 32 -2.60 -4.54 8.15
N LEU A 33 -2.18 -4.22 6.93
CA LEU A 33 -0.92 -3.55 6.67
C LEU A 33 -1.16 -2.06 6.39
N ASP A 34 -0.49 -1.17 7.15
CA ASP A 34 -0.56 0.27 6.90
C ASP A 34 -0.01 0.59 5.49
N PRO A 35 -0.77 1.31 4.63
CA PRO A 35 -0.30 1.75 3.31
C PRO A 35 1.08 2.42 3.30
N ILE A 36 1.45 3.16 4.35
CA ILE A 36 2.76 3.81 4.46
C ILE A 36 3.88 2.78 4.57
N ARG A 37 3.66 1.73 5.37
CA ARG A 37 4.62 0.63 5.48
C ARG A 37 4.77 -0.09 4.15
N THR A 38 3.66 -0.29 3.42
CA THR A 38 3.68 -0.90 2.08
C THR A 38 4.55 -0.11 1.11
N VAL A 39 4.37 1.22 1.04
CA VAL A 39 5.19 2.09 0.17
C VAL A 39 6.68 1.95 0.49
N SER A 40 7.06 2.12 1.76
CA SER A 40 8.47 2.06 2.15
C SER A 40 9.10 0.68 1.91
N GLU A 41 8.39 -0.41 2.21
CA GLU A 41 8.92 -1.76 2.02
C GLU A 41 9.03 -2.16 0.54
N LEU A 42 8.09 -1.72 -0.31
CA LEU A 42 8.18 -1.98 -1.75
C LEU A 42 9.29 -1.16 -2.42
N ALA A 43 9.47 0.10 -2.02
CA ALA A 43 10.56 0.95 -2.51
C ALA A 43 11.94 0.35 -2.19
N LYS A 44 12.15 -0.14 -0.95
CA LYS A 44 13.38 -0.86 -0.54
C LYS A 44 13.67 -2.11 -1.39
N ARG A 45 12.65 -2.67 -2.04
CA ARG A 45 12.73 -3.87 -2.90
C ARG A 45 12.79 -3.54 -4.39
N GLY A 46 12.93 -2.28 -4.76
CA GLY A 46 13.09 -1.84 -6.16
C GLY A 46 11.79 -1.69 -6.95
N ALA A 47 10.64 -1.65 -6.28
CA ALA A 47 9.38 -1.33 -6.96
C ALA A 47 9.40 0.13 -7.45
N TYR A 48 8.72 0.38 -8.57
CA TYR A 48 8.54 1.71 -9.15
C TYR A 48 7.39 2.48 -8.49
N GLY A 49 6.35 1.78 -8.02
CA GLY A 49 5.21 2.45 -7.41
C GLY A 49 4.13 1.49 -6.93
N VAL A 50 3.03 2.09 -6.49
CA VAL A 50 1.86 1.36 -5.99
C VAL A 50 0.57 1.85 -6.66
N THR A 51 -0.44 0.99 -6.66
CA THR A 51 -1.82 1.33 -7.04
C THR A 51 -2.77 1.06 -5.87
N PHE A 52 -3.95 1.66 -5.88
CA PHE A 52 -4.92 1.53 -4.79
C PHE A 52 -6.35 1.65 -5.30
N HIS A 53 -7.28 0.95 -4.67
CA HIS A 53 -8.69 1.35 -4.64
C HIS A 53 -8.87 2.45 -3.59
N ASP A 54 -9.94 3.22 -3.70
CA ASP A 54 -10.32 4.23 -2.70
C ASP A 54 -10.30 3.66 -1.27
N ASP A 55 -10.98 2.54 -1.05
CA ASP A 55 -11.14 1.94 0.28
C ASP A 55 -9.88 1.23 0.81
N ASP A 56 -8.88 0.97 -0.05
CA ASP A 56 -7.56 0.48 0.40
C ASP A 56 -6.79 1.58 1.15
N LEU A 57 -7.00 2.84 0.77
CA LEU A 57 -6.27 3.98 1.28
C LEU A 57 -7.08 4.78 2.31
N ILE A 58 -8.38 4.92 2.08
CA ILE A 58 -9.31 5.70 2.90
C ILE A 58 -10.41 4.75 3.36
N PRO A 59 -10.48 4.38 4.65
CA PRO A 59 -11.54 3.51 5.14
C PRO A 59 -12.93 4.02 4.75
N PHE A 60 -13.78 3.13 4.24
CA PHE A 60 -15.15 3.47 3.84
C PHE A 60 -15.89 4.24 4.96
N GLY A 61 -16.54 5.34 4.61
CA GLY A 61 -17.28 6.19 5.56
C GLY A 61 -16.41 7.14 6.39
N SER A 62 -15.11 7.25 6.11
CA SER A 62 -14.22 8.23 6.74
C SER A 62 -14.77 9.66 6.64
N SER A 63 -14.57 10.46 7.69
CA SER A 63 -14.88 11.89 7.65
C SER A 63 -13.99 12.62 6.63
N ILE A 64 -14.37 13.85 6.27
CA ILE A 64 -13.54 14.69 5.37
C ILE A 64 -12.15 14.93 5.97
N SER A 65 -12.06 15.15 7.29
CA SER A 65 -10.79 15.36 7.99
C SER A 65 -9.93 14.09 8.01
N ASP A 66 -10.53 12.93 8.25
CA ASP A 66 -9.80 11.65 8.26
C ASP A 66 -9.28 11.32 6.85
N ARG A 67 -10.14 11.49 5.83
CA ARG A 67 -9.75 11.35 4.43
C ARG A 67 -8.55 12.24 4.09
N ALA A 68 -8.59 13.51 4.50
CA ALA A 68 -7.48 14.44 4.26
C ALA A 68 -6.19 13.97 4.97
N ALA A 69 -6.29 13.46 6.21
CA ALA A 69 -5.16 12.93 6.95
C ALA A 69 -4.56 11.67 6.31
N HIS A 70 -5.38 10.74 5.83
CA HIS A 70 -4.94 9.55 5.10
C HIS A 70 -4.17 9.93 3.82
N ILE A 71 -4.71 10.85 3.01
CA ILE A 71 -4.06 11.33 1.79
C ILE A 71 -2.73 12.02 2.13
N ALA A 72 -2.71 12.91 3.12
CA ALA A 72 -1.49 13.64 3.49
C ALA A 72 -0.37 12.68 3.94
N ARG A 73 -0.69 11.70 4.78
CA ARG A 73 0.26 10.67 5.22
C ARG A 73 0.79 9.83 4.06
N PHE A 74 -0.09 9.43 3.15
CA PHE A 74 0.31 8.60 2.01
C PHE A 74 1.16 9.36 0.99
N LYS A 75 0.80 10.61 0.67
CA LYS A 75 1.63 11.48 -0.18
C LYS A 75 3.02 11.69 0.40
N LYS A 76 3.11 11.97 1.71
CA LYS A 76 4.39 12.09 2.41
C LYS A 76 5.23 10.81 2.26
N ALA A 77 4.62 9.63 2.39
CA ALA A 77 5.33 8.37 2.21
C ALA A 77 5.84 8.16 0.79
N LEU A 78 5.08 8.58 -0.23
CA LEU A 78 5.54 8.57 -1.63
C LEU A 78 6.74 9.52 -1.80
N ASP A 79 6.61 10.78 -1.38
CA ASP A 79 7.67 11.79 -1.49
C ASP A 79 8.98 11.35 -0.81
N GLU A 80 8.90 10.64 0.32
CA GLU A 80 10.06 10.11 1.05
C GLU A 80 10.72 8.89 0.39
N ASN A 81 10.04 8.18 -0.51
CA ASN A 81 10.49 6.90 -1.07
C ASN A 81 10.64 6.87 -2.60
N GLY A 82 10.37 7.97 -3.31
CA GLY A 82 10.63 8.14 -4.75
C GLY A 82 9.37 8.19 -5.61
#